data_AF-A0A7C7LKK3-F1
#
_entry.id   AF-A0A7C7LKK3-F1
#
_cell.length_a   1.000
_cell.length_b   1.000
_cell.length_c   1.000
_cell.angle_alpha   90.00
_cell.angle_beta   90.00
_cell.angle_gamma   90.00
#
_symmetry.space_group_name_H-M   'P 1'
#
loop_
_entity.id
_entity.type
_entity.pdbx_description
1 polymer ?
#
loop_
_entity_poly.entity_id
_entity_poly.type
_entity_poly.pdbx_seq_one_letter_code
_entity_poly.pdbx_strand_id
1 'polypeptide(L)'
;MLSYGKTAEEATMLANAFSTAFQDEMQAMLEASPRRNLESFIAREPIAWRKFSEYSAELVEFLKGADFTDIEVESASMLSQRQVVQQQIEALELQHSSNLAQRPVYQQLAESRPEFVVTGQSLSENSVYKSALERSNTIATELALKKLEYKEQHPEILRLTNELAMVQARMTQQAKMTHSSSTMSQDPQALQFMQKMVEIDIAEASYDSQVAIFEQTAAELDNKLQNVPKYRGEVARINAQIVQARKHAEDLSARRAELEFHLAHGLRFTMSNDYTKALPEKALAIPTSVGIMIFSALVGLIVGILVAITSELVKQMRLQSPY
;
A
#
# COMPACT_ATOMS: atom_id res chain seq x y z
N MET A 1 35.56 94.47 26.54
CA MET A 1 34.09 94.33 26.38
C MET A 1 33.83 93.39 25.21
N LEU A 2 33.52 92.13 25.48
CA LEU A 2 33.11 91.14 24.47
C LEU A 2 31.74 90.63 24.91
N SER A 3 30.69 91.25 24.38
CA SER A 3 29.33 90.77 24.52
C SER A 3 29.15 89.57 23.60
N TYR A 4 29.41 88.37 24.12
CA TYR A 4 28.88 87.14 23.54
C TYR A 4 27.59 86.77 24.29
N GLY A 5 26.55 87.58 24.10
CA GLY A 5 25.21 87.26 24.56
C GLY A 5 24.49 86.47 23.49
N LYS A 6 24.68 85.14 23.47
CA LYS A 6 23.73 84.29 22.75
C LYS A 6 22.38 84.40 23.47
N THR A 7 21.34 84.85 22.76
CA THR A 7 20.02 85.10 23.36
C THR A 7 19.42 83.79 23.90
N ALA A 8 18.46 83.90 24.82
CA ALA A 8 17.73 82.72 25.34
C ALA A 8 17.11 81.87 24.20
N GLU A 9 16.77 82.51 23.08
CA GLU A 9 16.30 81.87 21.85
C GLU A 9 17.39 81.01 21.18
N GLU A 10 18.63 81.51 21.06
CA GLU A 10 19.75 80.75 20.50
C GLU A 10 20.13 79.56 21.37
N ALA A 11 20.07 79.70 22.71
CA ALA A 11 20.29 78.60 23.64
C ALA A 11 19.21 77.52 23.52
N THR A 12 17.95 77.93 23.35
CA THR A 12 16.81 77.04 23.13
C THR A 12 16.93 76.30 21.79
N MET A 13 17.31 77.00 20.74
CA MET A 13 17.55 76.42 19.42
C MET A 13 18.67 75.37 19.46
N LEU A 14 19.79 75.67 20.12
CA LEU A 14 20.91 74.74 20.26
C LEU A 14 20.53 73.50 21.08
N ALA A 15 19.79 73.65 22.18
CA ALA A 15 19.32 72.55 23.01
C ALA A 15 18.35 71.62 22.25
N ASN A 16 17.43 72.20 21.49
CA ASN A 16 16.49 71.43 20.67
C ASN A 16 17.22 70.73 19.50
N ALA A 17 18.17 71.40 18.83
CA ALA A 17 18.98 70.79 17.77
C ALA A 17 19.85 69.63 18.27
N PHE A 18 20.46 69.77 19.45
CA PHE A 18 21.20 68.69 20.09
C PHE A 18 20.29 67.51 20.48
N SER A 19 19.11 67.79 21.04
CA SER A 19 18.13 66.76 21.39
C SER A 19 17.67 65.96 20.16
N THR A 20 17.39 66.64 19.05
CA THR A 20 17.06 65.99 17.77
C THR A 20 18.21 65.15 17.24
N ALA A 21 19.44 65.70 17.16
CA ALA A 21 20.59 64.96 16.68
C ALA A 21 20.93 63.73 17.55
N PHE A 22 20.78 63.85 18.87
CA PHE A 22 20.96 62.74 19.80
C PHE A 22 19.88 61.67 19.63
N GLN A 23 18.63 62.06 19.40
CA GLN A 23 17.54 61.13 19.12
C GLN A 23 17.77 60.40 17.80
N ASP A 24 18.19 61.10 16.74
CA ASP A 24 18.49 60.50 15.45
C ASP A 24 19.63 59.48 15.56
N GLU A 25 20.69 59.82 16.31
CA GLU A 25 21.84 58.92 16.54
C GLU A 25 21.45 57.71 17.40
N MET A 26 20.66 57.91 18.47
CA MET A 26 20.16 56.82 19.31
C MET A 26 19.21 55.90 18.53
N GLN A 27 18.34 56.45 17.70
CA GLN A 27 17.45 55.71 16.82
C GLN A 27 18.26 54.90 15.79
N ALA A 28 19.28 55.50 15.17
CA ALA A 28 20.18 54.83 14.25
C ALA A 28 20.94 53.68 14.92
N MET A 29 21.45 53.87 16.15
CA MET A 29 22.09 52.81 16.92
C MET A 29 21.12 51.67 17.29
N LEU A 30 19.87 52.01 17.64
CA LEU A 30 18.84 51.02 17.97
C LEU A 30 18.41 50.19 16.76
N GLU A 31 18.37 50.78 15.57
CA GLU A 31 18.02 50.08 14.32
C GLU A 31 19.20 49.33 13.70
N ALA A 32 20.45 49.72 13.98
CA ALA A 32 21.63 49.11 13.37
C ALA A 32 21.78 47.61 13.65
N SER A 33 21.51 47.17 14.88
CA SER A 33 21.59 45.75 15.27
C SER A 33 20.47 44.91 14.63
N PRO A 34 19.18 45.29 14.74
CA PRO A 34 18.08 44.67 14.01
C PRO A 34 18.29 44.59 12.50
N ARG A 35 18.81 45.64 11.85
CA ARG A 35 19.10 45.65 10.41
C ARG A 35 20.17 44.62 10.03
N ARG A 36 21.27 44.52 10.81
CA ARG A 36 22.30 43.50 10.59
C ARG A 36 21.77 42.08 10.78
N ASN A 37 20.92 41.87 11.79
CA ASN A 37 20.28 40.57 12.01
C ASN A 37 19.33 40.21 10.85
N LEU A 38 18.57 41.19 10.34
CA LEU A 38 17.70 41.01 9.19
C LEU A 38 18.50 40.63 7.94
N GLU A 39 19.60 41.32 7.63
CA GLU A 39 20.49 40.97 6.51
C GLU A 39 21.03 39.53 6.64
N SER A 40 21.41 39.13 7.86
CA SER A 40 21.83 37.75 8.14
C SER A 40 20.70 36.75 7.90
N PHE A 41 19.45 37.06 8.28
CA PHE A 41 18.32 36.16 8.03
C PHE A 41 17.97 36.08 6.54
N ILE A 42 17.97 37.20 5.82
CA ILE A 42 17.77 37.23 4.36
C ILE A 42 18.80 36.35 3.64
N ALA A 43 20.07 36.37 4.07
CA ALA A 43 21.12 35.53 3.49
C ALA A 43 20.99 34.04 3.87
N ARG A 44 20.54 33.73 5.09
CA ARG A 44 20.50 32.35 5.63
C ARG A 44 19.21 31.60 5.28
N GLU A 45 18.09 32.29 5.14
CA GLU A 45 16.78 31.68 4.86
C GLU A 45 16.80 30.84 3.56
N PRO A 46 17.29 31.33 2.40
CA PRO A 46 17.36 30.52 1.19
C PRO A 46 18.25 29.28 1.35
N ILE A 47 19.31 29.37 2.15
CA ILE A 47 20.20 28.24 2.45
C ILE A 47 19.47 27.18 3.29
N ALA A 48 18.66 27.62 4.28
CA ALA A 48 17.87 26.71 5.10
C ALA A 48 16.79 25.99 4.28
N TRP A 49 16.06 26.71 3.41
CA TRP A 49 15.10 26.10 2.49
C TRP A 49 15.75 25.15 1.48
N ARG A 50 16.95 25.48 0.98
CA ARG A 50 17.72 24.57 0.13
C ARG A 50 18.07 23.27 0.86
N LYS A 51 18.54 23.33 2.11
CA LYS A 51 18.81 22.12 2.91
C LYS A 51 17.57 21.26 3.12
N PHE A 52 16.40 21.87 3.39
CA PHE A 52 15.14 21.14 3.45
C PHE A 52 14.80 20.42 2.14
N SER A 53 15.01 21.09 1.01
CA SER A 53 14.80 20.51 -0.32
C SER A 53 15.80 19.37 -0.60
N GLU A 54 17.06 19.52 -0.20
CA GLU A 54 18.10 18.49 -0.34
C GLU A 54 17.71 17.21 0.42
N TYR A 55 17.31 17.30 1.69
CA TYR A 55 16.86 16.13 2.46
C TYR A 55 15.57 15.50 1.93
N SER A 56 14.66 16.33 1.40
CA SER A 56 13.43 15.84 0.78
C SER A 56 13.73 15.08 -0.52
N ALA A 57 14.71 15.52 -1.31
CA ALA A 57 15.20 14.80 -2.48
C ALA A 57 15.95 13.51 -2.07
N GLU A 58 16.77 13.55 -1.01
CA GLU A 58 17.46 12.37 -0.46
C GLU A 58 16.45 11.27 -0.08
N LEU A 59 15.33 11.63 0.54
CA LEU A 59 14.27 10.65 0.86
C LEU A 59 13.72 9.99 -0.40
N VAL A 60 13.42 10.77 -1.44
CA VAL A 60 12.86 10.25 -2.70
C VAL A 60 13.87 9.36 -3.41
N GLU A 61 15.15 9.74 -3.45
CA GLU A 61 16.22 8.94 -4.05
C GLU A 61 16.47 7.66 -3.27
N PHE A 62 16.45 7.73 -1.93
CA PHE A 62 16.61 6.57 -1.07
C PHE A 62 15.48 5.55 -1.30
N LEU A 63 14.23 6.02 -1.31
CA LEU A 63 13.05 5.18 -1.57
C LEU A 63 13.12 4.54 -2.95
N LYS A 64 13.45 5.31 -4.00
CA LYS A 64 13.66 4.78 -5.35
C LYS A 64 14.78 3.74 -5.43
N GLY A 65 15.91 4.00 -4.77
CA GLY A 65 17.05 3.07 -4.75
C GLY A 65 16.76 1.78 -3.99
N ALA A 66 15.88 1.84 -3.00
CA ALA A 66 15.42 0.68 -2.24
C ALA A 66 14.23 -0.05 -2.90
N ASP A 67 13.74 0.43 -4.05
CA ASP A 67 12.53 -0.07 -4.74
C ASP A 67 11.27 -0.02 -3.86
N PHE A 68 11.15 1.06 -3.07
CA PHE A 68 9.98 1.35 -2.25
C PHE A 68 9.37 2.69 -2.66
N THR A 69 8.04 2.76 -2.74
CA THR A 69 7.27 4.01 -2.76
C THR A 69 6.91 4.43 -1.34
N ASP A 70 6.48 3.47 -0.53
CA ASP A 70 6.21 3.62 0.91
C ASP A 70 6.57 2.32 1.63
N ILE A 71 7.55 2.39 2.55
CA ILE A 71 8.07 1.23 3.26
C ILE A 71 6.99 0.55 4.11
N GLU A 72 6.09 1.30 4.74
CA GLU A 72 5.09 0.72 5.63
C GLU A 72 4.01 -0.02 4.84
N VAL A 73 3.50 0.62 3.78
CA VAL A 73 2.47 0.02 2.92
C VAL A 73 3.01 -1.22 2.22
N GLU A 74 4.22 -1.15 1.67
CA GLU A 74 4.78 -2.26 0.93
C GLU A 74 5.26 -3.39 1.83
N SER A 75 5.84 -3.11 2.99
CA SER A 75 6.20 -4.17 3.95
C SER A 75 4.96 -4.91 4.48
N ALA A 76 3.85 -4.21 4.72
CA ALA A 76 2.58 -4.84 5.06
C ALA A 76 2.05 -5.71 3.91
N SER A 77 2.17 -5.24 2.67
CA SER A 77 1.80 -6.04 1.49
C SER A 77 2.66 -7.30 1.36
N MET A 78 3.98 -7.18 1.52
CA MET A 78 4.92 -8.32 1.47
C MET A 78 4.62 -9.34 2.57
N LEU A 79 4.32 -8.91 3.80
CA LEU A 79 3.92 -9.80 4.89
C LEU A 79 2.61 -10.54 4.58
N SER A 80 1.63 -9.82 4.01
CA SER A 80 0.37 -10.44 3.59
C SER A 80 0.59 -11.46 2.47
N GLN A 81 1.41 -11.14 1.47
CA GLN A 81 1.80 -12.07 0.41
C GLN A 81 2.51 -13.30 0.99
N ARG A 82 3.43 -13.10 1.94
CA ARG A 82 4.16 -14.20 2.60
C ARG A 82 3.23 -15.14 3.36
N GLN A 83 2.21 -14.59 4.02
CA GLN A 83 1.16 -15.38 4.68
C GLN A 83 0.30 -16.16 3.69
N VAL A 84 -0.06 -15.56 2.55
CA VAL A 84 -0.81 -16.26 1.49
C VAL A 84 0.00 -17.41 0.92
N VAL A 85 1.29 -17.20 0.63
CA VAL A 85 2.20 -18.27 0.16
C VAL A 85 2.31 -19.38 1.20
N GLN A 86 2.40 -19.04 2.49
CA GLN A 86 2.42 -20.04 3.56
C GLN A 86 1.15 -20.89 3.58
N GLN A 87 -0.02 -20.25 3.46
CA GLN A 87 -1.31 -20.95 3.38
C GLN A 87 -1.41 -21.83 2.14
N GLN A 88 -0.82 -21.43 1.02
CA GLN A 88 -0.77 -22.24 -0.21
C GLN A 88 0.09 -23.49 -0.02
N ILE A 89 1.24 -23.37 0.65
CA ILE A 89 2.09 -24.52 1.01
C ILE A 89 1.32 -25.48 1.91
N GLU A 90 0.72 -24.98 3.00
CA GLU A 90 -0.05 -25.81 3.94
C GLU A 90 -1.26 -26.50 3.28
N ALA A 91 -1.97 -25.78 2.40
CA ALA A 91 -3.07 -26.35 1.64
C ALA A 91 -2.60 -27.45 0.69
N LEU A 92 -1.45 -27.27 0.04
CA LEU A 92 -0.86 -28.23 -0.87
C LEU A 92 -0.36 -29.47 -0.12
N GLU A 93 0.26 -29.32 1.06
CA GLU A 93 0.64 -30.41 1.96
C GLU A 93 -0.58 -31.22 2.42
N LEU A 94 -1.67 -30.54 2.79
CA LEU A 94 -2.92 -31.21 3.17
C LEU A 94 -3.53 -31.98 1.99
N GLN A 95 -3.52 -31.37 0.79
CA GLN A 95 -4.00 -32.02 -0.42
C GLN A 95 -3.17 -33.28 -0.75
N HIS A 96 -1.85 -33.18 -0.66
CA HIS A 96 -0.92 -34.30 -0.87
C HIS A 96 -1.18 -35.44 0.13
N SER A 97 -1.30 -35.12 1.42
CA SER A 97 -1.64 -36.10 2.46
C SER A 97 -3.00 -36.76 2.22
N SER A 98 -4.00 -35.97 1.82
CA SER A 98 -5.33 -36.48 1.44
C SER A 98 -5.26 -37.41 0.22
N ASN A 99 -4.50 -37.04 -0.81
CA ASN A 99 -4.30 -37.84 -2.01
C ASN A 99 -3.65 -39.19 -1.69
N LEU A 100 -2.58 -39.19 -0.89
CA LEU A 100 -1.89 -40.40 -0.44
C LEU A 100 -2.84 -41.34 0.33
N ALA A 101 -3.74 -40.79 1.15
CA ALA A 101 -4.73 -41.57 1.89
C ALA A 101 -5.87 -42.12 1.02
N GLN A 102 -6.33 -41.35 0.02
CA GLN A 102 -7.47 -41.73 -0.83
C GLN A 102 -7.10 -42.67 -1.98
N ARG A 103 -5.88 -42.55 -2.51
CA ARG A 103 -5.40 -43.39 -3.62
C ARG A 103 -5.60 -44.90 -3.40
N PRO A 104 -5.20 -45.50 -2.27
CA PRO A 104 -5.41 -46.94 -2.05
C PRO A 104 -6.89 -47.31 -1.93
N VAL A 105 -7.74 -46.40 -1.45
CA VAL A 105 -9.20 -46.62 -1.36
C VAL A 105 -9.80 -46.69 -2.77
N TYR A 106 -9.47 -45.74 -3.65
CA TYR A 106 -9.94 -45.78 -5.04
C TYR A 106 -9.39 -46.99 -5.81
N GLN A 107 -8.16 -47.39 -5.53
CA GLN A 107 -7.58 -48.60 -6.11
C GLN A 107 -8.37 -49.85 -5.71
N GLN A 108 -8.67 -50.04 -4.42
CA GLN A 108 -9.49 -51.16 -3.94
C GLN A 108 -10.91 -51.13 -4.52
N LEU A 109 -11.51 -49.94 -4.64
CA LEU A 109 -12.84 -49.76 -5.22
C LEU A 109 -12.86 -50.06 -6.73
N ALA A 110 -11.77 -49.80 -7.45
CA ALA A 110 -11.65 -50.18 -8.85
C ALA A 110 -11.43 -51.69 -9.02
N GLU A 111 -10.54 -52.29 -8.22
CA GLU A 111 -10.19 -53.72 -8.28
C GLU A 111 -11.35 -54.65 -7.84
N SER A 112 -12.21 -54.18 -6.93
CA SER A 112 -13.38 -54.95 -6.44
C SER A 112 -14.53 -55.03 -7.45
N ARG A 113 -14.43 -54.36 -8.60
CA ARG A 113 -15.50 -54.27 -9.60
C ARG A 113 -15.15 -55.03 -10.88
N PRO A 114 -16.14 -55.64 -11.54
CA PRO A 114 -15.93 -56.27 -12.83
C PRO A 114 -15.61 -55.20 -13.89
N GLU A 115 -14.62 -55.47 -14.75
CA GLU A 115 -14.19 -54.57 -15.82
C GLU A 115 -15.33 -54.26 -16.81
N PHE A 116 -16.20 -55.24 -17.05
CA PHE A 116 -17.34 -55.13 -17.95
C PHE A 116 -18.65 -55.49 -17.24
N VAL A 117 -19.67 -54.67 -17.46
CA VAL A 117 -21.04 -54.90 -17.02
C VAL A 117 -21.96 -55.05 -18.24
N VAL A 118 -22.96 -55.93 -18.12
CA VAL A 118 -23.96 -56.12 -19.16
C VAL A 118 -24.90 -54.92 -19.14
N THR A 119 -24.88 -54.11 -20.18
CA THR A 119 -25.66 -52.87 -20.29
C THR A 119 -26.92 -53.01 -21.15
N GLY A 120 -27.08 -54.14 -21.83
CA GLY A 120 -28.33 -54.50 -22.49
C GLY A 120 -28.40 -55.98 -22.80
N GLN A 121 -29.60 -56.55 -22.65
CA GLN A 121 -29.96 -57.85 -23.22
C GLN A 121 -31.03 -57.62 -24.28
N SER A 122 -30.70 -57.92 -25.53
CA SER A 122 -31.70 -57.97 -26.59
C SER A 122 -32.29 -59.37 -26.62
N LEU A 123 -33.55 -59.48 -26.22
CA LEU A 123 -34.37 -60.65 -26.54
C LEU A 123 -35.00 -60.41 -27.91
N SER A 124 -34.52 -61.12 -28.93
CA SER A 124 -35.22 -61.14 -30.22
C SER A 124 -36.28 -62.23 -30.18
N GLU A 125 -37.52 -61.88 -30.53
CA GLU A 125 -38.54 -62.89 -30.84
C GLU A 125 -38.02 -63.79 -31.97
N ASN A 126 -38.15 -65.11 -31.80
CA ASN A 126 -37.72 -66.08 -32.79
C ASN A 126 -38.63 -65.93 -34.04
N SER A 127 -38.08 -65.45 -35.15
CA SER A 127 -38.83 -65.22 -36.41
C SER A 127 -39.48 -66.51 -36.94
N VAL A 128 -38.88 -67.68 -36.66
CA VAL A 128 -39.43 -69.00 -36.99
C VAL A 128 -40.68 -69.27 -36.16
N TYR A 129 -40.69 -68.90 -34.86
CA TYR A 129 -41.88 -69.04 -34.01
C TYR A 129 -43.05 -68.19 -34.51
N LYS A 130 -42.79 -66.93 -34.89
CA LYS A 130 -43.82 -66.04 -35.45
C LYS A 130 -44.43 -66.61 -36.74
N SER A 131 -43.59 -67.06 -37.68
CA SER A 131 -44.06 -67.68 -38.93
C SER A 131 -44.84 -68.97 -38.70
N ALA A 132 -44.46 -69.77 -37.70
CA ALA A 132 -45.15 -71.00 -37.33
C ALA A 132 -46.51 -70.72 -36.66
N LEU A 133 -46.62 -69.67 -35.85
CA LEU A 133 -47.89 -69.20 -35.26
C LEU A 133 -48.88 -68.76 -36.34
N GLU A 134 -48.43 -67.94 -37.30
CA GLU A 134 -49.26 -67.50 -38.43
C GLU A 134 -49.75 -68.70 -39.25
N ARG A 135 -48.85 -69.64 -39.57
CA ARG A 135 -49.20 -70.87 -40.29
C ARG A 135 -50.16 -71.78 -39.51
N SER A 136 -49.98 -71.90 -38.19
CA SER A 136 -50.90 -72.63 -37.30
C SER A 136 -52.29 -72.03 -37.35
N ASN A 137 -52.42 -70.70 -37.32
CA ASN A 137 -53.71 -70.02 -37.41
C ASN A 137 -54.38 -70.26 -38.76
N THR A 138 -53.64 -70.18 -39.88
CA THR A 138 -54.19 -70.48 -41.21
C THR A 138 -54.72 -71.91 -41.30
N ILE A 139 -53.93 -72.90 -40.85
CA ILE A 139 -54.34 -74.31 -40.87
C ILE A 139 -55.54 -74.54 -39.96
N ALA A 140 -55.59 -73.90 -38.78
CA ALA A 140 -56.72 -74.01 -37.86
C ALA A 140 -58.01 -73.41 -38.46
N THR A 141 -57.92 -72.29 -39.16
CA THR A 141 -59.05 -71.70 -39.89
C THR A 141 -59.52 -72.60 -41.04
N GLU A 142 -58.59 -73.14 -41.84
CA GLU A 142 -58.90 -74.06 -42.93
C GLU A 142 -59.57 -75.35 -42.42
N LEU A 143 -59.05 -75.90 -41.32
CA LEU A 143 -59.64 -77.05 -40.64
C LEU A 143 -61.06 -76.77 -40.14
N ALA A 144 -61.29 -75.58 -39.55
CA ALA A 144 -62.61 -75.18 -39.07
C ALA A 144 -63.63 -75.05 -40.22
N LEU A 145 -63.23 -74.47 -41.36
CA LEU A 145 -64.07 -74.37 -42.56
C LEU A 145 -64.39 -75.76 -43.13
N LYS A 146 -63.37 -76.63 -43.27
CA LYS A 146 -63.55 -77.99 -43.80
C LYS A 146 -64.40 -78.89 -42.91
N LYS A 147 -64.40 -78.67 -41.59
CA LYS A 147 -65.30 -79.36 -40.64
C LYS A 147 -66.78 -78.97 -40.79
N LEU A 148 -67.11 -77.86 -41.45
CA LEU A 148 -68.50 -77.51 -41.77
C LEU A 148 -69.05 -78.34 -42.94
N GLU A 149 -68.16 -78.77 -43.84
CA GLU A 149 -68.52 -79.48 -45.08
C GLU A 149 -68.35 -81.01 -44.95
N TYR A 150 -67.38 -81.46 -44.16
CA TYR A 150 -67.00 -82.87 -44.05
C TYR A 150 -67.04 -83.40 -42.62
N LYS A 151 -67.35 -84.69 -42.47
CA LYS A 151 -67.28 -85.40 -41.17
C LYS A 151 -65.83 -85.62 -40.75
N GLU A 152 -65.59 -85.72 -39.44
CA GLU A 152 -64.23 -85.74 -38.86
C GLU A 152 -63.28 -86.82 -39.37
N GLN A 153 -63.79 -87.90 -39.96
CA GLN A 153 -63.00 -89.00 -40.54
C GLN A 153 -62.59 -88.76 -42.01
N HIS A 154 -62.95 -87.62 -42.59
CA HIS A 154 -62.58 -87.28 -43.97
C HIS A 154 -61.05 -87.11 -44.11
N PRO A 155 -60.42 -87.63 -45.16
CA PRO A 155 -58.96 -87.60 -45.33
C PRO A 155 -58.37 -86.18 -45.27
N GLU A 156 -59.08 -85.15 -45.73
CA GLU A 156 -58.62 -83.76 -45.65
C GLU A 156 -58.57 -83.22 -44.20
N ILE A 157 -59.54 -83.60 -43.36
CA ILE A 157 -59.57 -83.19 -41.95
C ILE A 157 -58.44 -83.87 -41.18
N LEU A 158 -58.20 -85.16 -41.44
CA LEU A 158 -57.08 -85.89 -40.83
C LEU A 158 -55.72 -85.30 -41.27
N ARG A 159 -55.57 -84.94 -42.56
CA ARG A 159 -54.36 -84.28 -43.08
C ARG A 159 -54.10 -82.95 -42.37
N LEU A 160 -55.10 -82.06 -42.31
CA LEU A 160 -54.98 -80.74 -41.68
C LEU A 160 -54.75 -80.84 -40.16
N THR A 161 -55.38 -81.81 -39.48
CA THR A 161 -55.18 -82.06 -38.05
C THR A 161 -53.75 -82.49 -37.76
N ASN A 162 -53.20 -83.39 -38.58
CA ASN A 162 -51.80 -83.83 -38.44
C ASN A 162 -50.82 -82.69 -38.77
N GLU A 163 -51.11 -81.88 -39.80
CA GLU A 163 -50.28 -80.72 -40.14
C GLU A 163 -50.26 -79.67 -39.00
N LEU A 164 -51.43 -79.40 -38.39
CA LEU A 164 -51.55 -78.52 -37.24
C LEU A 164 -50.74 -79.05 -36.04
N ALA A 165 -50.85 -80.34 -35.74
CA ALA A 165 -50.09 -80.96 -34.64
C ALA A 165 -48.57 -80.88 -34.86
N MET A 166 -48.10 -81.08 -36.09
CA MET A 166 -46.68 -80.93 -36.43
C MET A 166 -46.20 -79.48 -36.29
N VAL A 167 -47.00 -78.50 -36.75
CA VAL A 167 -46.65 -77.08 -36.63
C VAL A 167 -46.62 -76.65 -35.16
N GLN A 168 -47.59 -77.10 -34.36
CA GLN A 168 -47.63 -76.83 -32.91
C GLN A 168 -46.44 -77.46 -32.17
N ALA A 169 -46.06 -78.70 -32.49
CA ALA A 169 -44.87 -79.33 -31.91
C ALA A 169 -43.58 -78.55 -32.24
N ARG A 170 -43.46 -78.07 -33.48
CA ARG A 170 -42.34 -77.20 -33.90
C ARG A 170 -42.36 -75.86 -33.17
N MET A 171 -43.52 -75.25 -32.98
CA MET A 171 -43.65 -74.02 -32.19
C MET A 171 -43.17 -74.20 -30.75
N THR A 172 -43.58 -75.27 -30.08
CA THR A 172 -43.14 -75.56 -28.70
C THR A 172 -41.63 -75.79 -28.60
N GLN A 173 -41.03 -76.40 -29.63
CA GLN A 173 -39.57 -76.58 -29.68
C GLN A 173 -38.83 -75.25 -29.92
N GLN A 174 -39.37 -74.38 -30.78
CA GLN A 174 -38.77 -73.09 -31.12
C GLN A 174 -38.98 -72.02 -30.04
N ALA A 175 -40.06 -72.11 -29.24
CA ALA A 175 -40.32 -71.23 -28.10
C ALA A 175 -39.24 -71.34 -27.00
N LYS A 176 -38.51 -72.46 -26.95
CA LYS A 176 -37.38 -72.65 -26.03
C LYS A 176 -36.06 -72.08 -26.56
N MET A 177 -35.98 -71.74 -27.86
CA MET A 177 -34.78 -71.22 -28.52
C MET A 177 -34.87 -69.71 -28.75
N THR A 178 -35.06 -68.96 -27.66
CA THR A 178 -34.94 -67.50 -27.68
C THR A 178 -33.46 -67.13 -27.67
N HIS A 179 -33.01 -66.41 -28.70
CA HIS A 179 -31.63 -65.97 -28.80
C HIS A 179 -31.47 -64.72 -27.93
N SER A 180 -30.67 -64.82 -26.87
CA SER A 180 -30.25 -63.68 -26.05
C SER A 180 -28.90 -63.21 -26.56
N SER A 181 -28.83 -61.96 -27.02
CA SER A 181 -27.56 -61.27 -27.26
C SER A 181 -27.36 -60.26 -26.15
N SER A 182 -26.27 -60.38 -25.38
CA SER A 182 -25.88 -59.39 -24.38
C SER A 182 -24.82 -58.45 -24.93
N THR A 183 -25.03 -57.15 -24.75
CA THR A 183 -24.02 -56.13 -25.01
C THR A 183 -23.30 -55.82 -23.68
N MET A 184 -21.98 -55.94 -23.67
CA MET A 184 -21.14 -55.58 -22.53
C MET A 184 -20.51 -54.21 -22.78
N SER A 185 -20.47 -53.37 -21.75
CA SER A 185 -19.67 -52.14 -21.76
C SER A 185 -18.86 -52.03 -20.47
N GLN A 186 -17.82 -51.21 -20.48
CA GLN A 186 -17.04 -50.93 -19.27
C GLN A 186 -17.93 -50.36 -18.17
N ASP A 187 -17.64 -50.72 -16.92
CA ASP A 187 -18.36 -50.18 -15.77
C ASP A 187 -18.08 -48.68 -15.61
N PRO A 188 -19.09 -47.80 -15.74
CA PRO A 188 -18.92 -46.36 -15.58
C PRO A 188 -18.35 -45.96 -14.21
N GLN A 189 -18.64 -46.73 -13.15
CA GLN A 189 -18.11 -46.45 -11.81
C GLN A 189 -16.63 -46.81 -11.70
N ALA A 190 -16.21 -47.93 -12.30
CA ALA A 190 -14.79 -48.29 -12.35
C ALA A 190 -13.98 -47.26 -13.13
N LEU A 191 -14.52 -46.76 -14.25
CA LEU A 191 -13.91 -45.67 -15.03
C LEU A 191 -13.76 -44.38 -14.21
N GLN A 192 -14.78 -44.01 -13.41
CA GLN A 192 -14.69 -42.84 -12.53
C GLN A 192 -13.60 -42.99 -11.46
N PHE A 193 -13.45 -44.17 -10.85
CA PHE A 193 -12.38 -44.40 -9.87
C PHE A 193 -10.99 -44.38 -10.51
N MET A 194 -10.83 -44.97 -11.70
CA MET A 194 -9.57 -44.89 -12.45
C MET A 194 -9.24 -43.44 -12.83
N GLN A 195 -10.23 -42.64 -13.24
CA GLN A 195 -10.04 -41.21 -13.49
C GLN A 195 -9.58 -40.46 -12.24
N LYS A 196 -10.19 -40.74 -11.07
CA LYS A 196 -9.78 -40.14 -9.78
C LYS A 196 -8.34 -40.53 -9.40
N MET A 197 -7.93 -41.76 -9.65
CA MET A 197 -6.55 -42.18 -9.44
C MET A 197 -5.57 -41.43 -10.35
N VAL A 198 -5.91 -41.23 -11.63
CA VAL A 198 -5.08 -40.45 -12.56
C VAL A 198 -4.99 -38.98 -12.13
N GLU A 199 -6.10 -38.38 -11.70
CA GLU A 199 -6.09 -37.01 -11.14
C GLU A 199 -5.16 -36.90 -9.92
N ILE A 200 -5.19 -37.89 -9.03
CA ILE A 200 -4.27 -37.98 -7.89
C ILE A 200 -2.83 -38.11 -8.38
N ASP A 201 -2.52 -39.05 -9.28
CA ASP A 201 -1.15 -39.27 -9.77
C ASP A 201 -0.57 -38.01 -10.45
N ILE A 202 -1.39 -37.25 -11.18
CA ILE A 202 -1.00 -35.95 -11.75
C ILE A 202 -0.71 -34.93 -10.64
N ALA A 203 -1.59 -34.83 -9.64
CA ALA A 203 -1.41 -33.92 -8.52
C ALA A 203 -0.11 -34.23 -7.76
N GLU A 204 0.14 -35.51 -7.45
CA GLU A 204 1.35 -35.99 -6.79
C GLU A 204 2.62 -35.70 -7.61
N ALA A 205 2.60 -35.94 -8.91
CA ALA A 205 3.74 -35.64 -9.79
C ALA A 205 4.07 -34.13 -9.85
N SER A 206 3.08 -33.28 -9.66
CA SER A 206 3.24 -31.82 -9.66
C SER A 206 3.57 -31.22 -8.28
N TYR A 207 3.40 -31.99 -7.21
CA TYR A 207 3.49 -31.52 -5.82
C TYR A 207 4.85 -30.88 -5.51
N ASP A 208 5.94 -31.62 -5.68
CA ASP A 208 7.29 -31.14 -5.34
C ASP A 208 7.66 -29.86 -6.10
N SER A 209 7.24 -29.76 -7.35
CA SER A 209 7.49 -28.58 -8.18
C SER A 209 6.71 -27.36 -7.68
N GLN A 210 5.45 -27.55 -7.29
CA GLN A 210 4.62 -26.47 -6.74
C GLN A 210 5.13 -26.00 -5.37
N VAL A 211 5.49 -26.93 -4.49
CA VAL A 211 6.12 -26.60 -3.19
C VAL A 211 7.39 -25.79 -3.41
N ALA A 212 8.30 -26.25 -4.28
CA ALA A 212 9.56 -25.55 -4.54
C ALA A 212 9.36 -24.12 -5.05
N ILE A 213 8.36 -23.87 -5.91
CA ILE A 213 8.02 -22.53 -6.41
C ILE A 213 7.52 -21.63 -5.26
N PHE A 214 6.65 -22.15 -4.39
CA PHE A 214 6.14 -21.39 -3.26
C PHE A 214 7.23 -21.14 -2.21
N GLU A 215 8.08 -22.12 -1.92
CA GLU A 215 9.24 -21.96 -1.03
C GLU A 215 10.24 -20.93 -1.55
N GLN A 216 10.52 -20.94 -2.87
CA GLN A 216 11.35 -19.93 -3.49
C GLN A 216 10.73 -18.53 -3.33
N THR A 217 9.44 -18.40 -3.61
CA THR A 217 8.71 -17.13 -3.45
C THR A 217 8.73 -16.64 -2.00
N ALA A 218 8.55 -17.56 -1.05
CA ALA A 218 8.65 -17.29 0.38
C ALA A 218 10.06 -16.79 0.75
N ALA A 219 11.11 -17.46 0.28
CA ALA A 219 12.50 -17.07 0.53
C ALA A 219 12.84 -15.69 -0.07
N GLU A 220 12.34 -15.38 -1.27
CA GLU A 220 12.51 -14.06 -1.88
C GLU A 220 11.83 -12.95 -1.05
N LEU A 221 10.60 -13.20 -0.58
CA LEU A 221 9.88 -12.28 0.32
C LEU A 221 10.60 -12.11 1.66
N ASP A 222 11.06 -13.21 2.27
CA ASP A 222 11.77 -13.20 3.55
C ASP A 222 13.09 -12.41 3.47
N ASN A 223 13.83 -12.57 2.36
CA ASN A 223 15.05 -11.78 2.10
C ASN A 223 14.76 -10.27 1.97
N LYS A 224 13.66 -9.89 1.30
CA LYS A 224 13.25 -8.47 1.22
C LYS A 224 12.85 -7.94 2.60
N LEU A 225 12.03 -8.70 3.33
CA LEU A 225 11.52 -8.34 4.66
C LEU A 225 12.65 -8.21 5.70
N GLN A 226 13.71 -8.99 5.60
CA GLN A 226 14.86 -8.90 6.51
C GLN A 226 15.56 -7.53 6.47
N ASN A 227 15.51 -6.85 5.33
CA ASN A 227 16.13 -5.54 5.15
C ASN A 227 15.22 -4.36 5.54
N VAL A 228 13.91 -4.60 5.69
CA VAL A 228 12.93 -3.55 6.03
C VAL A 228 13.28 -2.79 7.32
N PRO A 229 13.72 -3.40 8.43
CA PRO A 229 14.09 -2.66 9.63
C PRO A 229 15.21 -1.64 9.40
N LYS A 230 16.19 -1.99 8.57
CA LYS A 230 17.28 -1.09 8.20
C LYS A 230 16.74 0.10 7.39
N TYR A 231 15.89 -0.17 6.40
CA TYR A 231 15.29 0.89 5.59
C TYR A 231 14.37 1.81 6.39
N ARG A 232 13.58 1.26 7.33
CA ARG A 232 12.77 2.03 8.29
C ARG A 232 13.64 2.96 9.13
N GLY A 233 14.77 2.48 9.63
CA GLY A 233 15.73 3.29 10.39
C GLY A 233 16.27 4.48 9.59
N GLU A 234 16.67 4.24 8.35
CA GLU A 234 17.16 5.30 7.45
C GLU A 234 16.07 6.31 7.08
N VAL A 235 14.85 5.84 6.74
CA VAL A 235 13.72 6.76 6.47
C VAL A 235 13.37 7.58 7.69
N ALA A 236 13.35 6.98 8.89
CA ALA A 236 13.13 7.73 10.13
C ALA A 236 14.21 8.79 10.36
N ARG A 237 15.48 8.46 10.10
CA ARG A 237 16.61 9.40 10.18
C ARG A 237 16.44 10.57 9.22
N ILE A 238 16.16 10.31 7.94
CA ILE A 238 15.98 11.34 6.91
C ILE A 238 14.76 12.21 7.24
N ASN A 239 13.64 11.60 7.63
CA ASN A 239 12.44 12.35 8.05
C ASN A 239 12.70 13.26 9.25
N ALA A 240 13.48 12.81 10.24
CA ALA A 240 13.87 13.66 11.36
C ALA A 240 14.69 14.88 10.88
N GLN A 241 15.61 14.69 9.92
CA GLN A 241 16.38 15.78 9.32
C GLN A 241 15.50 16.74 8.51
N ILE A 242 14.51 16.24 7.77
CA ILE A 242 13.52 17.04 7.03
C ILE A 242 12.74 17.92 8.01
N VAL A 243 12.21 17.33 9.09
CA VAL A 243 11.43 18.06 10.11
C VAL A 243 12.30 19.12 10.78
N GLN A 244 13.54 18.79 11.14
CA GLN A 244 14.47 19.75 11.73
C GLN A 244 14.83 20.89 10.78
N ALA A 245 15.14 20.58 9.52
CA ALA A 245 15.49 21.57 8.50
C ALA A 245 14.31 22.50 8.19
N ARG A 246 13.10 21.94 8.08
CA ARG A 246 11.86 22.70 7.90
C ARG A 246 11.62 23.65 9.05
N LYS A 247 11.65 23.15 10.29
CA LYS A 247 11.46 23.98 11.49
C LYS A 247 12.48 25.12 11.56
N HIS A 248 13.73 24.85 11.21
CA HIS A 248 14.76 25.88 11.18
C HIS A 248 14.51 26.93 10.10
N ALA A 249 14.09 26.52 8.90
CA ALA A 249 13.74 27.44 7.82
C ALA A 249 12.53 28.31 8.20
N GLU A 250 11.47 27.72 8.77
CA GLU A 250 10.27 28.41 9.24
C GLU A 250 10.60 29.41 10.37
N ASP A 251 11.46 29.06 11.33
CA ASP A 251 11.91 29.98 12.40
C ASP A 251 12.68 31.18 11.81
N LEU A 252 13.54 30.96 10.81
CA LEU A 252 14.23 32.05 10.12
C LEU A 252 13.25 32.96 9.35
N SER A 253 12.30 32.38 8.62
CA SER A 253 11.26 33.13 7.91
C SER A 253 10.40 33.96 8.88
N ALA A 254 10.00 33.37 10.02
CA ALA A 254 9.21 34.05 11.04
C ALA A 254 9.97 35.24 11.67
N ARG A 255 11.23 35.02 12.10
CA ARG A 255 12.08 36.08 12.68
C ARG A 255 12.41 37.17 11.67
N ARG A 256 12.60 36.81 10.40
CA ARG A 256 12.77 37.77 9.31
C ARG A 256 11.52 38.65 9.18
N ALA A 257 10.34 38.05 9.07
CA ALA A 257 9.09 38.79 8.93
C ALA A 257 8.82 39.69 10.16
N GLU A 258 9.10 39.19 11.36
CA GLU A 258 9.01 39.96 12.61
C GLU A 258 9.95 41.18 12.59
N LEU A 259 11.22 41.00 12.24
CA LEU A 259 12.17 42.11 12.15
C LEU A 259 11.84 43.11 11.03
N GLU A 260 11.40 42.64 9.86
CA GLU A 260 10.91 43.49 8.77
C GLU A 260 9.73 44.33 9.25
N PHE A 261 8.78 43.73 9.98
CA PHE A 261 7.65 44.43 10.56
C PHE A 261 8.10 45.50 11.57
N HIS A 262 8.98 45.17 12.51
CA HIS A 262 9.46 46.12 13.51
C HIS A 262 10.26 47.28 12.90
N LEU A 263 11.09 47.01 11.91
CA LEU A 263 11.85 48.04 11.19
C LEU A 263 10.94 48.94 10.35
N ALA A 264 9.91 48.38 9.71
CA ALA A 264 8.96 49.16 8.91
C ALA A 264 8.05 50.07 9.75
N HIS A 265 7.68 49.66 10.97
CA HIS A 265 6.79 50.42 11.86
C HIS A 265 7.54 51.35 12.83
N GLY A 266 8.89 51.30 12.82
CA GLY A 266 9.77 52.09 13.65
C GLY A 266 9.92 51.52 15.07
N LEU A 267 11.17 51.29 15.48
CA LEU A 267 11.51 50.98 16.86
C LEU A 267 11.48 52.28 17.67
N ARG A 268 10.37 52.61 18.34
CA ARG A 268 10.25 53.92 18.99
C ARG A 268 11.23 54.09 20.15
N PHE A 269 12.20 55.00 20.01
CA PHE A 269 12.93 55.56 21.15
C PHE A 269 12.04 56.58 21.88
N THR A 270 11.30 56.13 22.89
CA THR A 270 10.40 56.99 23.68
C THR A 270 11.16 57.73 24.79
N MET A 271 11.92 58.77 24.43
CA MET A 271 12.52 59.69 25.42
C MET A 271 12.14 61.15 25.21
N SER A 272 11.43 61.51 24.14
CA SER A 272 10.98 62.89 23.91
C SER A 272 9.54 62.94 23.44
N ASN A 273 8.72 63.59 24.24
CA ASN A 273 7.39 64.06 23.87
C ASN A 273 7.52 65.57 23.57
N ASP A 274 6.62 66.18 22.80
CA ASP A 274 6.67 67.63 22.48
C ASP A 274 6.76 68.54 23.74
N TYR A 275 6.36 68.01 24.90
CA TYR A 275 6.47 68.62 26.23
C TYR A 275 7.90 68.67 26.82
N THR A 276 8.90 68.07 26.17
CA THR A 276 10.31 68.05 26.62
C THR A 276 11.23 69.00 25.83
N LYS A 277 10.68 69.71 24.83
CA LYS A 277 11.41 70.77 24.12
C LYS A 277 11.72 71.92 25.07
N ALA A 278 12.92 72.48 24.97
CA ALA A 278 13.28 73.65 25.75
C ALA A 278 12.33 74.81 25.36
N LEU A 279 11.71 75.44 26.36
CA LEU A 279 10.87 76.63 26.19
C LEU A 279 11.72 77.88 26.43
N PRO A 280 11.58 78.93 25.59
CA PRO A 280 12.40 80.15 25.72
C PRO A 280 12.19 80.85 27.08
N GLU A 281 11.01 80.71 27.68
CA GLU A 281 10.68 81.28 29.00
C GLU A 281 11.39 80.59 30.18
N LYS A 282 11.93 79.38 29.98
CA LYS A 282 12.67 78.62 31.01
C LYS A 282 14.16 78.47 30.68
N ALA A 283 14.62 79.04 29.58
CA ALA A 283 16.02 78.96 29.15
C ALA A 283 16.87 79.93 29.97
N LEU A 284 17.75 79.39 30.82
CA LEU A 284 18.79 80.18 31.47
C LEU A 284 19.78 80.67 30.40
N ALA A 285 20.18 81.95 30.47
CA ALA A 285 21.21 82.50 29.61
C ALA A 285 22.49 81.63 29.71
N ILE A 286 23.14 81.37 28.57
CA ILE A 286 24.34 80.54 28.52
C ILE A 286 25.35 81.08 29.54
N PRO A 287 25.93 80.22 30.41
CA PRO A 287 26.80 80.69 31.46
C PRO A 287 27.99 81.45 30.88
N THR A 288 28.51 82.41 31.64
CA THR A 288 29.74 83.13 31.32
C THR A 288 30.89 82.15 31.03
N SER A 289 31.98 82.61 30.39
CA SER A 289 33.12 81.77 29.97
C SER A 289 33.61 80.77 31.03
N VAL A 290 33.51 81.13 32.31
CA VAL A 290 33.84 80.26 33.46
C VAL A 290 32.89 79.07 33.58
N GLY A 291 31.58 79.27 33.43
CA GLY A 291 30.61 78.16 33.52
C GLY A 291 30.61 77.26 32.29
N ILE A 292 30.97 77.77 31.10
CA ILE A 292 31.28 76.91 29.93
C ILE A 292 32.47 76.02 30.23
N MET A 293 33.52 76.54 30.88
CA MET A 293 34.69 75.75 31.30
C MET A 293 34.33 74.64 32.29
N ILE A 294 33.47 74.94 33.27
CA ILE A 294 33.02 73.96 34.27
C ILE A 294 32.12 72.90 33.62
N PHE A 295 31.18 73.29 32.77
CA PHE A 295 30.28 72.36 32.09
C PHE A 295 31.04 71.46 31.10
N SER A 296 31.97 72.03 30.33
CA SER A 296 32.82 71.26 29.42
C SER A 296 33.76 70.30 30.15
N ALA A 297 34.28 70.68 31.32
CA ALA A 297 35.03 69.76 32.18
C ALA A 297 34.15 68.61 32.70
N LEU A 298 32.91 68.89 33.13
CA LEU A 298 31.98 67.87 33.60
C LEU A 298 31.52 66.93 32.48
N VAL A 299 31.14 67.46 31.32
CA VAL A 299 30.76 66.65 30.16
C VAL A 299 31.95 65.84 29.66
N GLY A 300 33.14 66.44 29.59
CA GLY A 300 34.38 65.73 29.24
C GLY A 300 34.68 64.58 30.20
N LEU A 301 34.42 64.76 31.49
CA LEU A 301 34.57 63.72 32.51
C LEU A 301 33.53 62.61 32.35
N ILE A 302 32.26 62.94 32.09
CA ILE A 302 31.20 61.96 31.84
C ILE A 302 31.46 61.16 30.57
N VAL A 303 31.82 61.82 29.46
CA VAL A 303 32.17 61.17 28.20
C VAL A 303 33.42 60.32 28.36
N GLY A 304 34.43 60.80 29.08
CA GLY A 304 35.64 60.03 29.40
C GLY A 304 35.34 58.77 30.20
N ILE A 305 34.44 58.84 31.20
CA ILE A 305 33.99 57.67 31.97
C ILE A 305 33.23 56.68 31.07
N LEU A 306 32.33 57.16 30.20
CA LEU A 306 31.59 56.29 29.26
C LEU A 306 32.52 55.58 28.26
N VAL A 307 33.53 56.28 27.72
CA VAL A 307 34.55 55.69 26.84
C VAL A 307 35.40 54.68 27.60
N ALA A 308 35.78 54.97 28.86
CA ALA A 308 36.52 54.01 29.68
C ALA A 308 35.70 52.75 29.98
N ILE A 309 34.41 52.89 30.33
CA ILE A 309 33.51 51.75 30.60
C ILE A 309 33.30 50.91 29.33
N THR A 310 33.03 51.53 28.19
CA THR A 310 32.85 50.81 26.91
C THR A 310 34.13 50.12 26.46
N SER A 311 35.29 50.75 26.62
CA SER A 311 36.59 50.12 26.36
C SER A 311 36.84 48.91 27.28
N GLU A 312 36.50 49.01 28.57
CA GLU A 312 36.65 47.91 29.52
C GLU A 312 35.67 46.76 29.21
N LEU A 313 34.43 47.06 28.80
CA LEU A 313 33.44 46.08 28.33
C LEU A 313 33.89 45.36 27.07
N VAL A 314 34.43 46.08 26.07
CA VAL A 314 35.02 45.47 24.85
C VAL A 314 36.22 44.59 25.20
N LYS A 315 37.04 45.02 26.16
CA LYS A 315 38.19 44.24 26.65
C LYS A 315 37.74 42.98 27.38
N GLN A 316 36.69 43.05 28.21
CA GLN A 316 36.10 41.89 28.88
C GLN A 316 35.41 40.93 27.90
N MET A 317 34.68 41.42 26.90
CA MET A 317 34.11 40.57 25.84
C MET A 317 35.20 39.86 25.03
N ARG A 318 36.34 40.52 24.75
CA ARG A 318 37.50 39.86 24.12
C ARG A 318 38.20 38.84 25.03
N LEU A 319 38.15 39.01 26.34
CA LEU A 319 38.69 38.04 27.31
C LEU A 319 37.75 36.84 27.53
N GLN A 320 36.44 37.02 27.35
CA GLN A 320 35.43 35.96 27.47
C GLN A 320 35.13 35.21 26.16
N SER A 321 35.56 35.73 25.01
CA SER A 321 35.59 35.00 23.73
C SER A 321 37.01 35.05 23.15
N PRO A 322 37.91 34.15 23.55
CA PRO A 322 39.21 34.00 22.92
C PRO A 322 39.07 33.02 21.76
N TYR A 323 38.30 33.39 20.73
CA TYR A 323 37.70 32.43 19.78
C TYR A 323 36.68 31.48 20.41
#